data_AF-A0AA39T7A6-F1
#
_entry.id   AF-A0AA39T7A6-F1
#
_cell.length_a   1.000
_cell.length_b   1.000
_cell.length_c   1.000
_cell.angle_alpha   90.00
_cell.angle_beta   90.00
_cell.angle_gamma   90.00
#
_symmetry.space_group_name_H-M   'P 1'
#
loop_
_entity.id
_entity.type
_entity.pdbx_description
1 polymer ?
#
loop_
_entity_poly.entity_id
_entity_poly.type
_entity_poly.pdbx_seq_one_letter_code
_entity_poly.pdbx_strand_id
1 'polypeptide(L)'
;MVGTSSSYSSRQGNLLHLTAVLQLSSVKNSTITSLIWGTLQSLSSVDDPNYFEPISILMFPEKNYQYTKTSDEFENECCGDTNVAESSSTSLSLGMTKSICSVLAFPVNTFRLEYASDCNSAKTCNPLGDDHVGFLPRLMYLSPNECSSDGQSVRFFIEFPNNSSYEHPFNPHTKFVGEGTWDWKKNSLHVVACRFTKCRLL
;
A
#
# COMPACT_ATOMS: atom_id res chain seq x y z
N MET A 1 -24.10 -1.64 -3.82
CA MET A 1 -24.18 -2.86 -4.65
C MET A 1 -24.77 -3.97 -3.79
N VAL A 2 -25.67 -4.80 -4.31
CA VAL A 2 -26.25 -5.93 -3.57
C VAL A 2 -25.68 -7.22 -4.13
N GLY A 3 -25.32 -8.17 -3.26
CA GLY A 3 -24.75 -9.45 -3.66
C GLY A 3 -25.23 -10.59 -2.76
N THR A 4 -25.13 -11.81 -3.27
CA THR A 4 -25.46 -13.04 -2.56
C THR A 4 -24.28 -14.01 -2.59
N SER A 5 -24.11 -14.79 -1.52
CA SER A 5 -23.10 -15.84 -1.42
C SER A 5 -23.63 -16.98 -0.55
N SER A 6 -22.99 -18.14 -0.64
CA SER A 6 -23.31 -19.29 0.20
C SER A 6 -22.07 -19.81 0.91
N SER A 7 -22.21 -20.12 2.20
CA SER A 7 -21.13 -20.65 3.04
C SER A 7 -21.68 -21.68 4.02
N TYR A 8 -20.84 -22.55 4.58
CA TYR A 8 -21.26 -23.52 5.58
C TYR A 8 -21.05 -22.98 6.99
N SER A 9 -22.07 -23.14 7.85
CA SER A 9 -21.96 -22.81 9.27
C SER A 9 -20.94 -23.73 9.96
N SER A 10 -20.00 -23.15 10.69
CA SER A 10 -18.92 -23.89 11.36
C SER A 10 -19.40 -24.82 12.47
N ARG A 11 -20.61 -24.59 13.01
CA ARG A 11 -21.15 -25.36 14.15
C ARG A 11 -22.03 -26.54 13.74
N GLN A 12 -22.74 -26.45 12.62
CA GLN A 12 -23.78 -27.42 12.26
C GLN A 12 -23.65 -27.95 10.83
N GLY A 13 -22.73 -27.40 10.01
CA GLY A 13 -22.57 -27.80 8.62
C GLY A 13 -23.75 -27.44 7.73
N ASN A 14 -24.69 -26.63 8.23
CA ASN A 14 -25.80 -26.12 7.44
C ASN A 14 -25.32 -25.09 6.42
N LEU A 15 -25.89 -25.13 5.23
CA LEU A 15 -25.67 -24.13 4.19
C LEU A 15 -26.35 -22.81 4.59
N LEU A 16 -25.58 -21.75 4.65
CA LEU A 16 -26.02 -20.37 4.88
C LEU A 16 -26.09 -19.64 3.54
N HIS A 17 -27.16 -18.88 3.35
CA HIS A 17 -27.37 -18.02 2.20
C HIS A 17 -27.24 -16.56 2.62
N LEU A 18 -26.06 -16.00 2.43
CA LEU A 18 -25.73 -14.65 2.82
C LEU A 18 -26.19 -13.69 1.72
N THR A 19 -27.03 -12.73 2.09
CA THR A 19 -27.41 -11.61 1.22
C THR A 19 -26.92 -10.33 1.87
N ALA A 20 -26.20 -9.49 1.11
CA ALA A 20 -25.55 -8.33 1.67
C ALA A 20 -25.62 -7.12 0.74
N VAL A 21 -25.57 -5.93 1.34
CA VAL A 21 -25.38 -4.66 0.65
C VAL A 21 -23.99 -4.11 0.95
N LEU A 22 -23.22 -3.88 -0.12
CA LEU A 22 -21.97 -3.15 -0.09
C LEU A 22 -22.25 -1.66 -0.29
N GLN A 23 -21.91 -0.87 0.72
CA GLN A 23 -21.95 0.58 0.70
C GLN A 23 -20.52 1.11 0.73
N LEU A 24 -20.12 1.86 -0.30
CA LEU A 24 -18.82 2.49 -0.41
C LEU A 24 -18.97 4.01 -0.41
N SER A 25 -17.98 4.68 0.13
CA SER A 25 -17.86 6.14 0.20
C SER A 25 -16.54 6.58 -0.43
N SER A 26 -16.43 7.84 -0.83
CA SER A 26 -15.20 8.41 -1.41
C SER A 26 -14.76 7.74 -2.72
N VAL A 27 -15.71 7.21 -3.50
CA VAL A 27 -15.45 6.48 -4.77
C VAL A 27 -15.15 7.43 -5.95
N LYS A 28 -15.51 8.72 -5.85
CA LYS A 28 -15.34 9.70 -6.93
C LYS A 28 -14.23 10.69 -6.54
N ASN A 29 -13.24 10.84 -7.42
CA ASN A 29 -12.07 11.72 -7.31
C ASN A 29 -11.09 11.29 -6.21
N SER A 30 -10.19 10.37 -6.54
CA SER A 30 -9.16 9.84 -5.65
C SER A 30 -7.79 10.44 -5.99
N THR A 31 -7.13 11.01 -4.99
CA THR A 31 -5.70 11.35 -5.00
C THR A 31 -4.84 10.10 -4.76
N ILE A 32 -3.52 10.22 -4.87
CA ILE A 32 -2.57 9.12 -4.64
C ILE A 32 -2.79 8.43 -3.28
N THR A 33 -3.10 9.21 -2.23
CA THR A 33 -3.30 8.78 -0.83
C THR A 33 -4.75 8.46 -0.48
N SER A 34 -5.69 8.61 -1.42
CA SER A 34 -7.10 8.41 -1.14
C SER A 34 -7.42 6.97 -0.75
N LEU A 35 -8.25 6.84 0.27
CA LEU A 35 -8.79 5.56 0.72
C LEU A 35 -10.30 5.56 0.52
N ILE A 36 -10.80 4.45 -0.01
CA ILE A 36 -12.23 4.18 -0.10
C ILE A 36 -12.59 3.37 1.15
N TRP A 37 -13.54 3.88 1.91
CA TRP A 37 -14.09 3.17 3.06
C TRP A 37 -15.54 2.80 2.81
N GLY A 38 -16.01 1.78 3.50
CA GLY A 38 -17.37 1.31 3.35
C GLY A 38 -17.76 0.28 4.39
N THR A 39 -18.97 -0.24 4.22
CA THR A 39 -19.50 -1.32 5.04
C THR A 39 -20.19 -2.34 4.17
N LEU A 40 -19.96 -3.61 4.47
CA LEU A 40 -20.78 -4.72 3.98
C LEU A 40 -21.78 -5.09 5.07
N GLN A 41 -23.06 -4.85 4.80
CA GLN A 41 -24.14 -5.08 5.76
C GLN A 41 -24.98 -6.27 5.33
N SER A 42 -25.33 -7.14 6.28
CA SER A 42 -26.30 -8.20 6.04
C SER A 42 -27.69 -7.60 5.76
N LEU A 43 -28.42 -8.20 4.84
CA LEU A 43 -29.82 -7.89 4.57
C LEU A 43 -30.78 -8.81 5.32
N SER A 44 -30.27 -9.82 6.01
CA SER A 44 -31.06 -10.70 6.87
C SER A 44 -31.38 -10.02 8.22
N SER A 45 -32.45 -10.43 8.89
CA SER A 45 -32.76 -9.98 10.25
C SER A 45 -31.76 -10.54 11.26
N VAL A 46 -31.52 -9.85 12.37
CA VAL A 46 -30.55 -10.24 13.41
C VAL A 46 -30.77 -11.67 13.95
N ASP A 47 -32.03 -12.12 13.98
CA ASP A 47 -32.40 -13.47 14.44
C ASP A 47 -32.28 -14.56 13.36
N ASP A 48 -31.94 -14.20 12.11
CA ASP A 48 -31.77 -15.13 11.00
C ASP A 48 -30.38 -15.79 11.05
N PRO A 49 -30.27 -17.12 10.87
CA PRO A 49 -28.96 -17.80 10.85
C PRO A 49 -28.00 -17.31 9.75
N ASN A 50 -28.51 -16.62 8.72
CA ASN A 50 -27.73 -16.01 7.66
C ASN A 50 -27.26 -14.58 7.98
N TYR A 51 -27.63 -14.04 9.15
CA TYR A 51 -27.17 -12.74 9.60
C TYR A 51 -25.68 -12.76 9.94
N PHE A 52 -25.02 -11.64 9.63
CA PHE A 52 -23.67 -11.36 10.08
C PHE A 52 -23.58 -9.88 10.45
N GLU A 53 -22.74 -9.59 11.44
CA GLU A 53 -22.50 -8.21 11.88
C GLU A 53 -21.86 -7.39 10.74
N PRO A 54 -22.15 -6.08 10.64
CA PRO A 54 -21.56 -5.24 9.62
C PRO A 54 -20.03 -5.32 9.56
N ILE A 55 -19.49 -5.59 8.36
CA ILE A 55 -18.05 -5.68 8.13
C ILE A 55 -17.56 -4.33 7.59
N SER A 56 -16.57 -3.75 8.26
CA SER A 56 -15.92 -2.52 7.79
C SER A 56 -14.94 -2.83 6.66
N ILE A 57 -14.98 -2.02 5.60
CA ILE A 57 -14.12 -2.16 4.42
C ILE A 57 -13.24 -0.92 4.31
N LEU A 58 -11.96 -1.16 4.07
CA LEU A 58 -10.98 -0.14 3.70
C LEU A 58 -10.23 -0.65 2.47
N MET A 59 -10.25 0.11 1.39
CA MET A 59 -9.65 -0.29 0.11
C MET A 59 -8.93 0.89 -0.54
N PHE A 60 -8.03 0.55 -1.45
CA PHE A 60 -7.27 1.50 -2.24
C PHE A 60 -7.78 1.53 -3.69
N PRO A 61 -7.91 2.71 -4.33
CA PRO A 61 -8.34 2.81 -5.71
C PRO A 61 -7.23 2.38 -6.68
N GLU A 62 -7.47 1.31 -7.45
CA GLU A 62 -6.48 0.70 -8.35
C GLU A 62 -6.57 1.11 -9.83
N LYS A 63 -7.59 1.88 -10.27
CA LYS A 63 -7.80 2.14 -11.71
C LYS A 63 -8.00 3.62 -12.05
N ASN A 64 -7.60 3.97 -13.28
CA ASN A 64 -7.71 5.30 -13.89
C ASN A 64 -6.88 6.39 -13.19
N TYR A 65 -5.75 5.98 -12.61
CA TYR A 65 -4.83 6.92 -11.98
C TYR A 65 -4.00 7.64 -13.04
N GLN A 66 -3.96 8.97 -12.96
CA GLN A 66 -3.08 9.78 -13.80
C GLN A 66 -1.76 9.97 -13.06
N TYR A 67 -0.68 9.42 -13.61
CA TYR A 67 0.66 9.60 -13.06
C TYR A 67 0.99 11.08 -13.00
N THR A 68 1.18 11.55 -11.78
CA THR A 68 1.84 12.80 -11.54
C THR A 68 3.32 12.53 -11.67
N LYS A 69 3.87 12.79 -12.87
CA LYS A 69 5.33 12.82 -13.03
C LYS A 69 5.89 13.63 -11.86
N THR A 70 6.95 13.14 -11.22
CA THR A 70 7.72 13.86 -10.21
C THR A 70 8.18 15.20 -10.77
N SER A 71 7.28 16.18 -10.81
CA SER A 71 7.54 17.58 -10.93
C SER A 71 7.96 18.06 -9.55
N ASP A 72 8.73 19.13 -9.51
CA ASP A 72 9.15 19.81 -8.28
C ASP A 72 7.96 20.26 -7.40
N GLU A 73 6.71 20.11 -7.87
CA GLU A 73 5.47 20.38 -7.14
C GLU A 73 5.16 19.32 -6.07
N PHE A 74 5.65 18.08 -6.19
CA PHE A 74 5.37 17.01 -5.20
C PHE A 74 6.08 17.18 -3.86
N GLU A 75 7.16 17.97 -3.82
CA GLU A 75 7.86 18.32 -2.58
C GLU A 75 6.93 19.07 -1.60
N ASN A 76 5.92 19.77 -2.11
CA ASN A 76 4.99 20.56 -1.30
C ASN A 76 3.70 19.81 -0.91
N GLU A 77 3.35 18.71 -1.59
CA GLU A 77 2.07 18.01 -1.39
C GLU A 77 2.18 16.72 -0.55
N CYS A 78 3.35 16.07 -0.54
CA CYS A 78 3.64 14.96 0.37
C CYS A 78 4.60 15.40 1.46
N CYS A 79 4.14 15.38 2.71
CA CYS A 79 4.90 15.84 3.87
C CYS A 79 6.23 15.09 4.03
N GLY A 80 7.33 15.69 3.58
CA GLY A 80 8.67 15.19 3.81
C GLY A 80 9.71 15.93 2.99
N ASP A 81 10.41 16.88 3.63
CA ASP A 81 11.63 17.44 3.08
C ASP A 81 12.76 16.42 3.32
N THR A 82 13.17 15.71 2.27
CA THR A 82 14.30 14.77 2.34
C THR A 82 15.37 15.19 1.35
N ASN A 83 16.35 15.94 1.84
CA ASN A 83 17.66 16.09 1.20
C ASN A 83 18.34 14.71 1.17
N VAL A 84 18.14 13.95 0.09
CA VAL A 84 18.86 12.69 -0.14
C VAL A 84 20.27 13.03 -0.60
N ALA A 85 21.25 12.86 0.30
CA ALA A 85 22.66 12.91 -0.08
C ALA A 85 22.97 11.73 -1.01
N GLU A 86 23.55 12.02 -2.18
CA GLU A 86 24.08 11.02 -3.12
C GLU A 86 25.29 10.30 -2.50
N SER A 87 25.05 9.30 -1.65
CA SER A 87 26.11 8.41 -1.18
C SER A 87 25.95 7.02 -1.80
N SER A 88 26.85 6.70 -2.74
CA SER A 88 27.20 5.35 -3.20
C SER A 88 26.04 4.36 -3.37
N SER A 89 25.11 4.64 -4.29
CA SER A 89 24.05 3.70 -4.68
C SER A 89 24.62 2.58 -5.56
N THR A 90 24.53 1.33 -5.12
CA THR A 90 24.73 0.16 -5.98
C THR A 90 23.60 0.09 -7.01
N SER A 91 23.92 0.26 -8.30
CA SER A 91 22.90 0.20 -9.35
C SER A 91 22.47 -1.24 -9.63
N LEU A 92 21.17 -1.49 -9.75
CA LEU A 92 20.61 -2.82 -10.01
C LEU A 92 20.70 -3.11 -11.50
N SER A 93 21.70 -3.85 -12.00
CA SER A 93 21.85 -4.09 -13.45
C SER A 93 20.64 -4.83 -14.03
N LEU A 94 19.73 -4.10 -14.68
CA LEU A 94 18.48 -4.64 -15.20
C LEU A 94 18.46 -4.49 -16.72
N GLY A 95 18.23 -5.61 -17.42
CA GLY A 95 18.20 -5.65 -18.89
C GLY A 95 17.09 -4.77 -19.45
N MET A 96 17.39 -4.08 -20.56
CA MET A 96 16.58 -3.03 -21.22
C MET A 96 15.19 -3.45 -21.76
N THR A 97 14.72 -4.68 -21.50
CA THR A 97 13.51 -5.25 -22.13
C THR A 97 12.34 -5.48 -21.17
N LYS A 98 12.49 -5.20 -19.88
CA LYS A 98 11.46 -5.44 -18.86
C LYS A 98 10.88 -4.12 -18.37
N SER A 99 9.56 -4.04 -18.18
CA SER A 99 8.96 -2.91 -17.46
C SER A 99 9.41 -2.88 -16.01
N ILE A 100 9.39 -1.72 -15.37
CA ILE A 100 9.74 -1.59 -13.95
C ILE A 100 8.86 -2.48 -13.04
N CYS A 101 7.58 -2.70 -13.36
CA CYS A 101 6.76 -3.67 -12.62
C CYS A 101 7.28 -5.10 -12.74
N SER A 102 7.83 -5.49 -13.91
CA SER A 102 8.40 -6.82 -14.10
C SER A 102 9.71 -6.99 -13.31
N VAL A 103 10.44 -5.88 -13.10
CA VAL A 103 11.63 -5.83 -12.25
C VAL A 103 11.25 -5.95 -10.78
N LEU A 104 10.24 -5.19 -10.34
CA LEU A 104 9.74 -5.16 -8.97
C LEU A 104 8.76 -6.30 -8.66
N ALA A 105 8.59 -7.25 -9.57
CA ALA A 105 7.77 -8.43 -9.33
C ALA A 105 8.45 -9.33 -8.30
N PHE A 106 7.63 -10.06 -7.53
CA PHE A 106 8.13 -11.10 -6.63
C PHE A 106 9.04 -12.09 -7.40
N PRO A 107 10.21 -12.47 -6.85
CA PRO A 107 10.68 -12.27 -5.47
C PRO A 107 11.61 -11.07 -5.25
N VAL A 108 11.88 -10.25 -6.28
CA VAL A 108 12.92 -9.18 -6.22
C VAL A 108 12.43 -7.93 -5.45
N ASN A 109 11.24 -8.02 -4.88
CA ASN A 109 10.51 -6.91 -4.33
C ASN A 109 10.72 -6.75 -2.81
N THR A 110 11.60 -7.55 -2.23
CA THR A 110 11.93 -7.57 -0.80
C THR A 110 13.34 -7.05 -0.58
N PHE A 111 13.48 -6.07 0.31
CA PHE A 111 14.74 -5.42 0.62
C PHE A 111 15.02 -5.52 2.11
N ARG A 112 16.23 -5.94 2.48
CA ARG A 112 16.69 -5.91 3.86
C ARG A 112 17.13 -4.49 4.19
N LEU A 113 16.64 -3.97 5.31
CA LEU A 113 17.03 -2.66 5.80
C LEU A 113 18.30 -2.79 6.64
N GLU A 114 19.26 -1.92 6.37
CA GLU A 114 20.47 -1.75 7.16
C GLU A 114 20.40 -0.40 7.85
N TYR A 115 20.73 -0.39 9.14
CA TYR A 115 20.70 0.79 9.99
C TYR A 115 22.11 1.13 10.44
N ALA A 116 22.37 2.42 10.61
CA ALA A 116 23.62 2.90 11.18
C ALA A 116 23.85 2.35 12.60
N SER A 117 25.09 2.30 13.07
CA SER A 117 25.42 1.67 14.36
C SER A 117 24.86 2.39 15.59
N ASP A 118 24.62 3.69 15.49
CA ASP A 118 23.98 4.55 16.50
C ASP A 118 22.45 4.42 16.51
N CYS A 119 21.90 3.74 15.50
CA CYS A 119 20.49 3.63 15.22
C CYS A 119 19.85 2.41 15.92
N ASN A 120 19.80 2.46 17.25
CA ASN A 120 19.37 1.34 18.10
C ASN A 120 17.91 1.46 18.60
N SER A 121 17.19 2.49 18.18
CA SER A 121 15.85 2.82 18.70
C SER A 121 14.83 3.01 17.57
N ALA A 122 13.68 2.34 17.71
CA ALA A 122 12.52 2.55 16.85
C ALA A 122 11.92 3.96 16.95
N LYS A 123 12.28 4.76 17.95
CA LYS A 123 11.78 6.13 18.05
C LYS A 123 12.48 7.09 17.08
N THR A 124 13.78 6.91 16.86
CA THR A 124 14.59 7.90 16.13
C THR A 124 14.89 7.50 14.70
N CYS A 125 14.82 6.20 14.40
CA CYS A 125 15.29 5.63 13.14
C CYS A 125 14.21 5.01 12.26
N ASN A 126 12.98 5.02 12.75
CA ASN A 126 11.94 4.29 12.06
C ASN A 126 11.52 5.07 10.81
N PRO A 127 11.56 4.46 9.60
CA PRO A 127 11.02 5.10 8.40
C PRO A 127 9.52 5.39 8.53
N LEU A 128 8.84 4.72 9.47
CA LEU A 128 7.46 5.01 9.89
C LEU A 128 7.33 6.25 10.79
N GLY A 129 8.42 6.98 11.07
CA GLY A 129 8.45 8.20 11.88
C GLY A 129 8.08 7.98 13.35
N ASP A 130 7.78 9.08 14.06
CA ASP A 130 7.43 9.08 15.49
C ASP A 130 6.09 8.41 15.84
N ASP A 131 5.31 8.04 14.83
CA ASP A 131 4.05 7.34 15.03
C ASP A 131 4.38 5.99 15.72
N HIS A 132 3.80 5.71 16.89
CA HIS A 132 4.21 4.67 17.84
C HIS A 132 4.03 3.22 17.35
N VAL A 133 4.60 2.83 16.20
CA VAL A 133 4.52 1.46 15.68
C VAL A 133 5.32 0.47 16.55
N GLY A 134 6.19 0.98 17.44
CA GLY A 134 6.79 0.20 18.53
C GLY A 134 7.87 -0.81 18.11
N PHE A 135 8.17 -0.91 16.82
CA PHE A 135 9.21 -1.78 16.28
C PHE A 135 10.07 -1.05 15.23
N LEU A 136 11.29 -1.53 15.02
CA LEU A 136 12.19 -1.10 13.94
C LEU A 136 12.13 -2.13 12.80
N PRO A 137 11.57 -1.81 11.62
CA PRO A 137 11.39 -2.79 10.55
C PRO A 137 12.74 -3.30 10.04
N ARG A 138 12.85 -4.61 9.78
CA ARG A 138 14.09 -5.19 9.19
C ARG A 138 14.00 -5.39 7.69
N LEU A 139 12.79 -5.34 7.17
CA LEU A 139 12.44 -5.60 5.79
C LEU A 139 11.61 -4.45 5.26
N MET A 140 11.71 -4.23 3.96
CA MET A 140 10.85 -3.36 3.18
C MET A 140 10.37 -4.15 1.96
N TYR A 141 9.08 -4.13 1.69
CA TYR A 141 8.51 -4.69 0.47
C TYR A 141 8.03 -3.59 -0.46
N LEU A 142 8.32 -3.73 -1.75
CA LEU A 142 7.73 -2.93 -2.82
C LEU A 142 6.67 -3.79 -3.50
N SER A 143 5.41 -3.38 -3.50
CA SER A 143 4.34 -4.13 -4.17
C SER A 143 3.83 -3.32 -5.35
N PRO A 144 4.28 -3.62 -6.59
CA PRO A 144 3.80 -2.90 -7.77
C PRO A 144 2.29 -3.13 -7.94
N ASN A 145 1.56 -2.03 -8.06
CA ASN A 145 0.11 -2.05 -8.21
C ASN A 145 -0.31 -1.71 -9.65
N GLU A 146 0.26 -0.63 -10.20
CA GLU A 146 -0.05 -0.16 -11.55
C GLU A 146 1.24 0.26 -12.25
N CYS A 147 1.35 -0.01 -13.55
CA CYS A 147 2.44 0.45 -14.38
C CYS A 147 1.92 1.26 -15.56
N SER A 148 2.69 2.25 -15.98
CA SER A 148 2.44 2.95 -17.23
C SER A 148 2.64 2.02 -18.43
N SER A 149 1.98 2.32 -19.53
CA SER A 149 2.08 1.57 -20.78
C SER A 149 3.48 1.58 -21.39
N ASP A 150 4.26 2.65 -21.14
CA ASP A 150 5.67 2.74 -21.54
C ASP A 150 6.62 1.90 -20.65
N GLY A 151 6.09 1.32 -19.57
CA GLY A 151 6.84 0.46 -18.66
C GLY A 151 7.89 1.18 -17.81
N GLN A 152 7.91 2.52 -17.79
CA GLN A 152 8.90 3.32 -17.07
C GLN A 152 8.41 3.82 -15.71
N SER A 153 7.10 4.07 -15.57
CA SER A 153 6.48 4.59 -14.36
C SER A 153 5.68 3.50 -13.64
N VAL A 154 5.67 3.58 -12.32
CA VAL A 154 5.00 2.59 -11.46
C VAL A 154 4.36 3.27 -10.26
N ARG A 155 3.15 2.83 -9.93
CA ARG A 155 2.49 3.09 -8.65
C ARG A 155 2.55 1.81 -7.84
N PHE A 156 3.00 1.90 -6.60
CA PHE A 156 3.27 0.74 -5.76
C PHE A 156 3.01 1.04 -4.29
N PHE A 157 2.86 -0.03 -3.50
CA PHE A 157 2.90 0.08 -2.05
C PHE A 157 4.33 -0.13 -1.53
N ILE A 158 4.67 0.58 -0.46
CA ILE A 158 5.87 0.32 0.33
C ILE A 158 5.41 -0.18 1.68
N GLU A 159 5.85 -1.38 2.07
CA GLU A 159 5.39 -2.03 3.29
C GLU A 159 6.56 -2.34 4.22
N PHE A 160 6.36 -2.02 5.50
CA PHE A 160 7.34 -2.26 6.57
C PHE A 160 6.74 -3.21 7.60
N PRO A 161 6.92 -4.53 7.43
CA PRO A 161 6.33 -5.51 8.33
C PRO A 161 7.08 -5.55 9.68
N ASN A 162 6.39 -6.00 10.72
CA ASN A 162 7.01 -6.37 11.99
C ASN A 162 7.64 -7.78 11.95
N ASN A 163 7.09 -8.66 11.12
CA ASN A 163 7.51 -10.07 10.99
C ASN A 163 7.68 -10.48 9.53
N SER A 164 8.35 -11.59 9.28
CA SER A 164 8.62 -12.10 7.93
C SER A 164 7.46 -12.95 7.36
N SER A 165 6.23 -12.77 7.85
CA SER A 165 5.08 -13.49 7.29
C SER A 165 4.84 -13.07 5.84
N TYR A 166 4.27 -13.94 5.00
CA TYR A 166 4.06 -13.62 3.58
C TYR A 166 2.75 -12.85 3.32
N GLU A 167 1.82 -12.88 4.26
CA GLU A 167 0.53 -12.19 4.15
C GLU A 167 0.36 -11.19 5.29
N HIS A 168 0.37 -9.90 4.93
CA HIS A 168 0.07 -8.82 5.85
C HIS A 168 -1.24 -8.15 5.43
N PRO A 169 -2.27 -8.17 6.30
CA PRO A 169 -3.48 -7.39 6.03
C PRO A 169 -3.12 -5.93 5.76
N PHE A 170 -3.92 -5.25 4.94
CA PHE A 170 -3.69 -3.84 4.66
C PHE A 170 -3.70 -3.03 5.97
N ASN A 171 -2.57 -2.40 6.29
CA ASN A 171 -2.42 -1.57 7.46
C ASN A 171 -1.87 -0.19 7.03
N PRO A 172 -2.71 0.86 7.03
CA PRO A 172 -2.31 2.19 6.57
C PRO A 172 -1.27 2.88 7.47
N HIS A 173 -0.95 2.31 8.65
CA HIS A 173 0.12 2.80 9.53
C HIS A 173 1.50 2.26 9.19
N THR A 174 1.57 1.10 8.54
CA THR A 174 2.83 0.44 8.17
C THR A 174 3.01 0.30 6.66
N LYS A 175 2.07 0.85 5.89
CA LYS A 175 2.09 0.87 4.43
C LYS A 175 2.04 2.31 3.92
N PHE A 176 2.75 2.55 2.83
CA PHE A 176 2.77 3.81 2.08
C PHE A 176 2.31 3.52 0.67
N VAL A 177 1.86 4.56 -0.01
CA VAL A 177 1.70 4.56 -1.45
C VAL A 177 2.83 5.38 -2.07
N GLY A 178 3.41 4.90 -3.15
CA GLY A 178 4.42 5.63 -3.88
C GLY A 178 4.19 5.60 -5.38
N GLU A 179 4.75 6.62 -6.02
CA GLU A 179 5.00 6.67 -7.44
C GLU A 179 6.50 6.66 -7.68
N GLY A 180 6.92 6.01 -8.75
CA GLY A 180 8.30 6.05 -9.16
C GLY A 180 8.48 5.98 -10.66
N THR A 181 9.62 6.49 -11.09
CA THR A 181 10.05 6.49 -12.48
C THR A 181 11.44 5.88 -12.55
N TRP A 182 11.61 4.94 -13.46
CA TRP A 182 12.90 4.30 -13.69
C TRP A 182 13.76 5.11 -14.67
N ASP A 183 14.97 5.49 -14.26
CA ASP A 183 15.98 6.06 -15.14
C ASP A 183 16.85 4.93 -15.72
N TRP A 184 16.60 4.57 -16.98
CA TRP A 184 17.35 3.52 -17.69
C TRP A 184 18.84 3.86 -17.87
N LYS A 185 19.21 5.14 -17.93
CA LYS A 185 20.60 5.56 -18.14
C LYS A 185 21.39 5.45 -16.84
N LYS A 186 20.78 5.89 -15.74
CA LYS A 186 21.38 5.84 -14.40
C LYS A 186 21.17 4.51 -13.70
N ASN A 187 20.27 3.68 -14.23
CA ASN A 187 19.93 2.38 -13.68
C ASN A 187 19.42 2.51 -12.23
N SER A 188 18.54 3.50 -12.01
CA SER A 188 18.02 3.92 -10.71
C SER A 188 16.50 4.13 -10.73
N LEU A 189 15.84 3.78 -9.64
CA LEU A 189 14.42 4.08 -9.41
C LEU A 189 14.31 5.36 -8.58
N HIS A 190 13.66 6.38 -9.10
CA HIS A 190 13.33 7.58 -8.33
C HIS A 190 11.91 7.43 -7.80
N VAL A 191 11.72 7.67 -6.50
CA VAL A 191 10.47 7.37 -5.80
C VAL A 191 10.03 8.58 -4.99
N VAL A 192 8.74 8.90 -5.06
CA VAL A 192 8.06 9.71 -4.07
C VAL A 192 7.01 8.85 -3.39
N ALA A 193 6.98 8.85 -2.07
CA ALA A 193 6.08 8.04 -1.28
C ALA A 193 5.37 8.86 -0.21
N CYS A 194 4.08 8.58 -0.03
CA CYS A 194 3.20 9.32 0.85
C CYS A 194 2.50 8.35 1.81
N ARG A 195 2.26 8.81 3.04
CA ARG A 195 1.46 8.06 4.01
C ARG A 195 -0.01 8.21 3.69
N PHE A 196 -0.75 7.14 3.95
CA PHE A 196 -2.22 7.21 3.96
C PHE A 196 -2.77 8.10 5.09
N THR A 197 -2.08 8.13 6.22
CA THR A 197 -2.57 8.73 7.47
C THR A 197 -2.07 10.16 7.72
N LYS A 198 -1.25 10.72 6.82
CA LYS A 198 -0.79 12.13 6.92
C LYS A 198 -1.23 12.93 5.69
N CYS A 199 -2.44 13.48 5.80
CA CYS A 199 -2.78 14.79 5.28
C CYS A 199 -3.90 15.38 6.17
N ARG A 200 -3.51 16.13 7.21
CA ARG A 200 -4.41 17.00 7.98
C ARG A 200 -4.05 18.43 7.57
N LEU A 201 -4.81 19.01 6.65
CA LEU A 201 -5.00 20.45 6.64
C LEU A 201 -6.08 20.73 7.69
N LEU A 202 -5.72 21.48 8.74
CA LEU A 202 -6.69 22.10 9.65
C LEU A 202 -7.49 23.15 8.88
#